data_AF-A0A2N9WP72-F1
#
_entry.id   AF-A0A2N9WP72-F1
#
_cell.length_a   1.000
_cell.length_b   1.000
_cell.length_c   1.000
_cell.angle_alpha   90.00
_cell.angle_beta   90.00
_cell.angle_gamma   90.00
#
_symmetry.space_group_name_H-M   'P 1'
#
loop_
_entity.id
_entity.type
_entity.pdbx_description
1 polymer ?
#
loop_
_entity_poly.entity_id
_entity_poly.type
_entity_poly.pdbx_seq_one_letter_code
_entity_poly.pdbx_strand_id
1 'polypeptide(L)'
;MSNSFEEVRRYMLSTLAKYPMRPLPESELDILYDKYDEEELIAATRYLIAKRMINPDALREAIDGAFIVSDCLMLTADGYDIATGDALGYEISAVTVKLHNNTLQHLD
;
A
#
# COMPACT_ATOMS: atom_id res chain seq x y z
N MET A 1 5.05 -5.50 18.38
CA MET A 1 5.18 -5.21 16.94
C MET A 1 5.19 -3.70 16.78
N SER A 2 6.34 -3.06 16.98
CA SER A 2 6.44 -1.65 17.36
C SER A 2 7.12 -0.82 16.27
N ASN A 3 6.40 0.17 15.75
CA ASN A 3 6.84 1.29 14.89
C ASN A 3 7.58 0.96 13.57
N SER A 4 8.56 0.05 13.52
CA SER A 4 9.31 -0.30 12.29
C SER A 4 8.39 -0.81 11.18
N PHE A 5 7.53 -1.79 11.48
CA PHE A 5 6.66 -2.40 10.45
C PHE A 5 5.64 -1.43 9.83
N GLU A 6 5.17 -0.44 10.59
CA GLU A 6 4.31 0.61 10.03
C GLU A 6 5.11 1.60 9.19
N GLU A 7 6.31 1.96 9.64
CA GLU A 7 7.22 2.83 8.91
C GLU A 7 7.59 2.23 7.54
N VAL A 8 8.02 0.96 7.51
CA VAL A 8 8.39 0.26 6.27
C VAL A 8 7.23 0.30 5.26
N ARG A 9 6.01 -0.05 5.69
CA ARG A 9 4.83 -0.04 4.82
C ARG A 9 4.50 1.36 4.29
N ARG A 10 4.54 2.38 5.16
CA ARG A 10 4.27 3.77 4.76
C ARG A 10 5.33 4.27 3.77
N TYR A 11 6.60 3.97 4.03
CA TYR A 11 7.70 4.35 3.14
C TYR A 11 7.57 3.67 1.78
N MET A 12 7.33 2.35 1.75
CA MET A 12 7.08 1.61 0.51
C MET A 12 5.92 2.20 -0.29
N LEU A 13 4.75 2.43 0.35
CA LEU A 13 3.60 3.02 -0.33
C LEU A 13 3.90 4.41 -0.91
N SER A 14 4.56 5.27 -0.14
CA SER A 14 4.93 6.61 -0.62
C SER A 14 5.94 6.57 -1.77
N THR A 15 6.80 5.56 -1.80
CA THR A 15 7.78 5.36 -2.86
C THR A 15 7.07 4.89 -4.13
N LEU A 16 6.19 3.89 -4.02
CA LEU A 16 5.41 3.39 -5.15
C LEU A 16 4.45 4.44 -5.72
N ALA A 17 3.90 5.34 -4.88
CA ALA A 17 2.99 6.40 -5.33
C ALA A 17 3.66 7.41 -6.29
N LYS A 18 5.00 7.50 -6.29
CA LYS A 18 5.77 8.30 -7.26
C LYS A 18 5.72 7.71 -8.68
N TYR A 19 5.31 6.45 -8.81
CA TYR A 19 5.27 5.69 -10.05
C TYR A 19 3.84 5.16 -10.33
N PRO A 20 2.91 6.03 -10.76
CA PRO A 20 1.50 5.67 -10.89
C PRO A 20 1.29 4.50 -11.86
N MET A 21 0.75 3.39 -11.35
CA MET A 21 0.44 2.17 -12.11
C MET A 21 1.63 1.63 -12.93
N ARG A 22 2.86 1.87 -12.47
CA ARG A 22 4.08 1.37 -13.09
C ARG A 22 4.91 0.58 -12.07
N PRO A 23 5.64 -0.45 -12.53
CA PRO A 23 6.62 -1.13 -11.69
C PRO A 23 7.62 -0.15 -11.07
N LEU A 24 8.01 -0.43 -9.83
CA LEU A 24 9.07 0.31 -9.17
C LEU A 24 10.39 0.09 -9.94
N PRO A 25 11.12 1.17 -10.31
CA PRO A 25 12.43 1.02 -10.92
C PRO A 25 13.39 0.25 -10.01
N GLU A 26 14.26 -0.59 -10.58
CA GLU A 26 15.23 -1.39 -9.84
C GLU A 26 16.11 -0.54 -8.90
N SER A 27 16.54 0.64 -9.35
CA SER A 27 17.33 1.57 -8.52
C SER A 27 16.59 2.07 -7.27
N GLU A 28 15.27 2.14 -7.28
CA GLU A 28 14.48 2.51 -6.08
C GLU A 28 14.25 1.30 -5.18
N LEU A 29 14.20 0.09 -5.76
CA LEU A 29 14.18 -1.14 -4.99
C LEU A 29 15.51 -1.33 -4.23
N ASP A 30 16.64 -1.05 -4.87
CA ASP A 30 17.96 -1.06 -4.21
C ASP A 30 17.98 -0.12 -2.99
N ILE A 31 17.42 1.08 -3.13
CA ILE A 31 17.31 2.04 -2.01
C ILE A 31 16.45 1.48 -0.86
N LEU A 32 15.40 0.70 -1.17
CA LEU A 32 14.61 0.04 -0.14
C LEU A 32 15.44 -1.00 0.62
N TYR A 33 16.22 -1.81 -0.10
CA TYR A 33 17.12 -2.82 0.49
C TYR A 33 18.30 -2.21 1.26
N ASP A 34 18.79 -1.04 0.85
CA ASP A 34 19.81 -0.30 1.61
C ASP A 34 19.25 0.24 2.94
N LYS A 35 17.93 0.44 3.02
CA LYS A 35 17.27 1.08 4.16
C LYS A 35 16.66 0.09 5.15
N TYR A 36 16.12 -1.03 4.66
CA TYR A 36 15.35 -1.98 5.45
C TYR A 36 15.81 -3.40 5.16
N ASP A 37 15.69 -4.27 6.18
CA ASP A 37 16.05 -5.67 6.02
C ASP A 37 15.09 -6.37 5.04
N GLU A 38 15.61 -7.33 4.29
CA GLU A 38 14.82 -8.08 3.30
C GLU A 38 13.56 -8.71 3.93
N GLU A 39 13.68 -9.28 5.14
CA GLU A 39 12.54 -9.86 5.86
C GLU A 39 11.46 -8.82 6.19
N GLU A 40 11.84 -7.58 6.52
CA GLU A 40 10.90 -6.48 6.78
C GLU A 40 10.18 -6.06 5.51
N LEU A 41 10.91 -5.95 4.39
CA LEU A 41 10.36 -5.64 3.07
C LEU A 41 9.42 -6.73 2.57
N ILE A 42 9.78 -8.00 2.73
CA ILE A 42 8.91 -9.15 2.40
C ILE A 42 7.63 -9.11 3.24
N ALA A 43 7.75 -8.88 4.55
CA ALA A 43 6.58 -8.81 5.43
C ALA A 43 5.66 -7.64 5.05
N ALA A 44 6.23 -6.48 4.72
CA ALA A 44 5.48 -5.32 4.26
C ALA A 44 4.81 -5.57 2.90
N THR A 45 5.53 -6.16 1.95
CA THR A 45 5.01 -6.57 0.64
C THR A 45 3.81 -7.52 0.80
N ARG A 46 3.97 -8.57 1.60
CA ARG A 46 2.91 -9.55 1.89
C ARG A 46 1.67 -8.88 2.49
N TYR A 47 1.86 -7.93 3.40
CA TYR A 47 0.76 -7.15 3.97
C TYR A 47 0.04 -6.30 2.91
N LEU A 48 0.79 -5.58 2.08
CA LEU A 48 0.22 -4.70 1.06
C LEU A 48 -0.53 -5.50 -0.02
N ILE A 49 -0.04 -6.69 -0.39
CA ILE A 49 -0.75 -7.65 -1.25
C ILE A 49 -2.05 -8.09 -0.57
N ALA A 50 -2.00 -8.48 0.71
CA ALA A 50 -3.20 -8.89 1.45
C ALA A 50 -4.25 -7.77 1.57
N LYS A 51 -3.81 -6.50 1.54
CA LYS A 51 -4.67 -5.32 1.47
C LYS A 51 -5.05 -4.91 0.03
N ARG A 52 -4.64 -5.69 -0.97
CA ARG A 52 -4.88 -5.44 -2.41
C ARG A 52 -4.34 -4.10 -2.90
N MET A 53 -3.36 -3.53 -2.20
CA MET A 53 -2.78 -2.23 -2.53
C MET A 53 -1.69 -2.32 -3.60
N ILE A 54 -1.03 -3.47 -3.72
CA ILE A 54 -0.03 -3.74 -4.74
C ILE A 54 -0.36 -5.05 -5.47
N ASN A 55 0.24 -5.23 -6.65
CA ASN A 55 0.03 -6.44 -7.46
C ASN A 55 0.40 -7.72 -6.68
N PRO A 56 -0.47 -8.76 -6.66
CA PRO A 56 -0.18 -10.02 -5.97
C PRO A 56 1.08 -10.75 -6.46
N ASP A 57 1.52 -10.53 -7.70
CA ASP A 57 2.72 -11.15 -8.26
C ASP A 57 4.02 -10.48 -7.79
N ALA A 58 3.94 -9.41 -7.00
CA ALA A 58 5.10 -8.70 -6.44
C ALA A 58 5.89 -9.52 -5.42
N LEU A 59 5.38 -10.66 -4.97
CA LEU A 59 6.05 -11.59 -4.07
C LEU A 59 5.96 -13.00 -4.62
N ARG A 60 7.08 -13.71 -4.69
CA ARG A 60 7.13 -15.13 -5.04
C ARG A 60 7.75 -15.94 -3.92
N GLU A 61 7.23 -17.15 -3.73
CA GLU A 61 7.72 -18.12 -2.77
C GLU A 61 8.57 -19.17 -3.53
N ALA A 62 9.76 -19.44 -3.04
CA ALA A 62 10.66 -20.48 -3.52
C ALA A 62 11.11 -21.39 -2.36
N ILE A 63 11.88 -22.44 -2.69
CA ILE A 63 12.38 -23.40 -1.70
C ILE A 63 13.22 -22.71 -0.61
N ASP A 64 13.97 -21.67 -1.00
CA ASP A 64 14.91 -20.98 -0.12
C ASP A 64 14.29 -19.75 0.58
N GLY A 65 13.01 -19.46 0.34
CA GLY A 65 12.29 -18.34 0.94
C GLY A 65 11.46 -17.53 -0.05
N ALA A 66 10.91 -16.43 0.44
CA ALA A 66 10.17 -15.47 -0.37
C ALA A 66 11.11 -14.41 -0.93
N PHE A 67 10.80 -13.86 -2.10
CA PHE A 67 11.54 -12.72 -2.67
C PHE A 67 10.61 -11.79 -3.44
N ILE A 68 11.00 -10.52 -3.50
CA ILE A 68 10.24 -9.47 -4.17
C ILE A 68 10.52 -9.50 -5.68
N VAL A 69 9.47 -9.36 -6.49
CA VAL A 69 9.56 -9.28 -7.95
C VAL A 69 9.39 -7.82 -8.36
N SER A 70 10.49 -7.14 -8.68
CA SER A 70 10.53 -5.71 -9.03
C SER A 70 9.54 -5.33 -10.14
N ASP A 71 9.51 -6.11 -11.22
CA ASP A 71 8.62 -5.91 -12.37
C ASP A 71 7.12 -5.95 -12.02
N CYS A 72 6.78 -6.55 -10.88
CA CYS A 72 5.42 -6.63 -10.37
C CYS A 72 5.20 -5.72 -9.17
N LEU A 73 6.24 -5.10 -8.60
CA LEU A 73 6.12 -4.22 -7.44
C LEU A 73 5.53 -2.86 -7.85
N MET A 74 4.21 -2.80 -7.96
CA MET A 74 3.44 -1.61 -8.34
C MET A 74 2.12 -1.53 -7.59
N LEU A 75 1.61 -0.31 -7.43
CA LEU A 75 0.28 -0.08 -6.85
C LEU A 75 -0.81 -0.58 -7.80
N THR A 76 -1.86 -1.16 -7.23
CA THR A 76 -3.16 -1.30 -7.90
C THR A 76 -3.83 0.07 -7.99
N ALA A 77 -4.93 0.20 -8.75
CA ALA A 77 -5.72 1.43 -8.76
C ALA A 77 -6.21 1.80 -7.34
N ASP A 78 -6.81 0.85 -6.62
CA ASP A 78 -7.25 1.03 -5.23
C ASP A 78 -6.10 1.42 -4.30
N GLY A 79 -4.93 0.79 -4.47
CA GLY A 79 -3.74 1.11 -3.71
C GLY A 79 -3.20 2.51 -3.97
N TYR A 80 -3.29 2.98 -5.21
CA TYR A 80 -2.92 4.33 -5.59
C TYR A 80 -3.83 5.37 -4.93
N ASP A 81 -5.14 5.20 -5.05
CA ASP A 81 -6.14 6.10 -4.44
C ASP A 81 -5.95 6.23 -2.91
N ILE A 82 -5.68 5.10 -2.24
CA ILE A 82 -5.39 5.10 -0.79
C ILE A 82 -4.06 5.79 -0.48
N ALA A 83 -3.01 5.55 -1.27
CA ALA A 83 -1.67 6.08 -1.02
C ALA A 83 -1.56 7.58 -1.26
N THR A 84 -2.31 8.11 -2.23
CA THR A 84 -2.33 9.54 -2.56
C THR A 84 -3.43 10.32 -1.83
N GLY A 85 -4.38 9.62 -1.21
CA GLY A 85 -5.55 10.24 -0.61
C GLY A 85 -6.48 10.86 -1.66
N ASP A 86 -6.36 10.44 -2.93
CA ASP A 86 -7.16 10.93 -4.03
C ASP A 86 -8.52 10.21 -4.01
N ALA A 87 -9.46 10.89 -3.37
CA ALA A 87 -10.52 10.30 -2.57
C ALA A 87 -11.89 10.49 -3.21
N LEU A 88 -12.10 10.24 -4.51
CA LEU A 88 -13.48 10.15 -5.01
C LEU A 88 -14.29 9.09 -4.23
N GLY A 89 -13.64 8.03 -3.71
CA GLY A 89 -14.25 7.03 -2.83
C GLY A 89 -14.35 7.42 -1.35
N TYR A 90 -13.41 8.22 -0.83
CA TYR A 90 -13.43 8.67 0.57
C TYR A 90 -14.40 9.86 0.78
N GLU A 91 -14.58 10.73 -0.22
CA GLU A 91 -15.59 11.79 -0.20
C GLU A 91 -17.01 11.23 -0.21
N ILE A 92 -17.32 10.22 -1.04
CA ILE A 92 -18.65 9.56 -1.02
C ILE A 92 -18.91 8.92 0.35
N SER A 93 -17.92 8.26 0.95
CA SER A 93 -18.06 7.66 2.29
C SER A 93 -18.23 8.71 3.38
N ALA A 94 -17.45 9.80 3.35
CA ALA A 94 -17.56 10.89 4.31
C ALA A 94 -18.88 11.66 4.19
N VAL A 95 -19.37 11.88 2.96
CA VAL A 95 -20.67 12.52 2.70
C VAL A 95 -21.82 11.61 3.16
N THR A 96 -21.73 10.29 2.90
CA THR A 96 -22.74 9.32 3.33
C THR A 96 -22.84 9.24 4.87
N VAL A 97 -21.71 9.25 5.58
CA VAL A 97 -21.68 9.26 7.05
C VAL A 97 -22.21 10.59 7.62
N LYS A 98 -21.91 11.73 6.98
CA LYS A 98 -22.44 13.04 7.40
C LYS A 98 -23.94 13.18 7.18
N LEU A 99 -24.50 12.60 6.12
CA LEU A 99 -25.94 12.58 5.88
C LEU A 99 -26.66 11.71 6.93
N HIS A 100 -26.17 10.50 7.21
CA HIS A 100 -26.78 9.64 8.24
C HIS A 100 -26.78 10.29 9.63
N ASN A 101 -25.69 10.96 10.02
CA ASN A 101 -25.63 11.64 11.32
C ASN A 101 -26.56 12.86 11.39
N ASN A 102 -26.69 13.65 10.32
CA ASN A 102 -27.63 14.77 10.30
C ASN A 102 -29.10 14.30 10.30
N THR A 103 -29.42 13.19 9.63
CA THR A 103 -30.79 12.65 9.64
C THR A 103 -31.18 12.11 11.02
N LEU A 104 -30.25 11.50 11.76
CA LEU A 104 -30.49 11.05 13.13
C LEU A 104 -30.66 12.21 14.12
N GLN A 105 -29.94 13.32 13.94
CA GLN A 105 -30.06 14.52 14.77
C GLN A 105 -31.36 15.33 14.57
N HIS A 106 -32.12 15.03 13.51
CA HIS A 106 -33.39 15.70 13.20
C HIS A 106 -34.63 14.82 13.44
N LEU A 107 -34.45 13.65 14.07
CA LEU A 107 -35.53 12.74 14.44
C LEU A 107 -35.79 12.67 15.96
N ASP A 108 -35.09 13.49 16.75
CA ASP A 108 -35.35 13.76 18.17
C ASP A 108 -36.07 15.11 18.37
#